data_AF-A0A6J3C4M8-F1
#
_entry.id   AF-A0A6J3C4M8-F1
#
_cell.length_a   1.000
_cell.length_b   1.000
_cell.length_c   1.000
_cell.angle_alpha   90.00
_cell.angle_beta   90.00
_cell.angle_gamma   90.00
#
_symmetry.space_group_name_H-M   'P 1'
#
loop_
_entity.id
_entity.type
_entity.pdbx_description
1 polymer ?
#
loop_
_entity_poly.entity_id
_entity_poly.type
_entity_poly.pdbx_seq_one_letter_code
_entity_poly.pdbx_strand_id
1 'polypeptide(L)'
;MTCQGENSTEAEFNAAMDPESYFIISQNADPEKVTVIPFSEIKTSLTTTKEWRVSVLGSIPTKTMQVLNEYERISSANSTHWVMLDPAVMSIAMARDLVEEIKYSNNSIILC
;
A
#
# COMPACT_ATOMS: atom_id res chain seq x y z
N MET A 1 9.95 2.61 17.04
CA MET A 1 10.11 3.06 15.64
C MET A 1 10.61 1.89 14.82
N THR A 2 9.73 1.28 14.03
CA THR A 2 10.02 0.60 12.74
C THR A 2 8.71 0.00 12.23
N CYS A 3 8.11 0.65 11.22
CA CYS A 3 7.05 0.07 10.41
C CYS A 3 7.40 0.25 8.93
N GLN A 4 8.60 -0.15 8.52
CA GLN A 4 9.03 -0.39 7.14
C GLN A 4 10.27 -1.31 7.18
N GLY A 5 10.56 -2.06 6.12
CA GLY A 5 11.70 -2.98 6.03
C GLY A 5 13.05 -2.33 6.41
N GLU A 6 14.08 -3.17 6.59
CA GLU A 6 15.40 -2.92 7.23
C GLU A 6 16.15 -1.59 6.92
N ASN A 7 15.70 -0.77 5.96
CA ASN A 7 16.35 0.47 5.52
C ASN A 7 15.54 1.76 5.73
N SER A 8 14.40 1.74 6.44
CA SER A 8 13.59 2.92 6.68
C SER A 8 13.40 3.17 8.17
N THR A 9 13.99 4.27 8.66
CA THR A 9 13.84 4.71 10.05
C THR A 9 12.51 5.41 10.31
N GLU A 10 11.73 5.79 9.30
CA GLU A 10 10.50 6.58 9.50
C GLU A 10 9.25 5.70 9.50
N ALA A 11 8.22 6.12 10.25
CA ALA A 11 6.93 5.44 10.23
C ALA A 11 6.23 5.63 8.88
N GLU A 12 5.52 4.60 8.41
CA GLU A 12 4.65 4.70 7.24
C GLU A 12 3.52 5.71 7.50
N PHE A 13 3.06 6.40 6.45
CA PHE A 13 2.13 7.52 6.55
C PHE A 13 0.89 7.20 7.39
N ASN A 14 0.21 6.08 7.17
CA ASN A 14 -1.01 5.75 7.93
C ASN A 14 -0.71 5.54 9.42
N ALA A 15 0.40 4.88 9.75
CA ALA A 15 0.82 4.69 11.14
C ALA A 15 1.30 5.99 11.81
N ALA A 16 1.87 6.91 11.04
CA ALA A 16 2.32 8.22 11.52
C ALA A 16 1.16 9.21 11.71
N MET A 17 0.11 9.10 10.90
CA MET A 17 -1.05 10.00 10.96
C MET A 17 -1.93 9.78 12.19
N ASP A 18 -2.04 8.54 12.67
CA ASP A 18 -2.78 8.19 13.89
C ASP A 18 -2.10 7.01 14.61
N PRO A 19 -1.02 7.28 15.37
CA PRO A 19 -0.28 6.23 16.06
C PRO A 19 -1.11 5.57 17.16
N GLU A 20 -2.00 6.30 17.84
CA GLU A 20 -2.87 5.73 18.88
C GLU A 20 -3.83 4.69 18.30
N SER A 21 -4.50 4.99 17.19
CA SER A 21 -5.38 4.04 16.52
C SER A 21 -4.59 2.83 16.00
N TYR A 22 -3.42 3.05 15.40
CA TYR A 22 -2.55 1.97 14.95
C TYR A 22 -2.11 1.06 16.11
N PHE A 23 -1.76 1.65 17.27
CA PHE A 23 -1.41 0.91 18.48
C PHE A 23 -2.58 0.04 18.97
N ILE A 24 -3.80 0.59 19.04
CA ILE A 24 -4.99 -0.16 19.47
C ILE A 24 -5.25 -1.35 18.54
N ILE A 25 -5.18 -1.15 17.22
CA ILE A 25 -5.39 -2.23 16.24
C ILE A 25 -4.30 -3.29 16.37
N SER A 26 -3.04 -2.89 16.39
CA SER A 26 -1.91 -3.83 16.43
C SER A 26 -1.83 -4.64 17.73
N GLN A 27 -2.23 -4.08 18.88
CA GLN A 27 -2.32 -4.81 20.16
C GLN A 27 -3.46 -5.83 20.21
N ASN A 28 -4.50 -5.64 19.40
CA ASN A 28 -5.66 -6.55 19.32
C ASN A 28 -5.69 -7.37 18.02
N ALA A 29 -4.60 -7.33 17.25
CA ALA A 29 -4.47 -8.03 15.98
C ALA A 29 -4.31 -9.54 16.21
N ASP A 30 -4.98 -10.31 15.37
CA ASP A 30 -4.82 -11.75 15.26
C ASP A 30 -4.70 -12.12 13.77
N PRO A 31 -3.88 -13.13 13.40
CA PRO A 31 -3.72 -13.57 12.03
C PRO A 31 -5.00 -13.82 11.21
N GLU A 32 -6.10 -14.20 11.85
CA GLU A 32 -7.38 -14.41 11.16
C GLU A 32 -8.13 -13.12 10.86
N LYS A 33 -7.80 -12.02 11.56
CA LYS A 33 -8.55 -10.75 11.53
C LYS A 33 -7.78 -9.63 10.85
N VAL A 34 -6.47 -9.59 11.02
CA VAL A 34 -5.63 -8.47 10.61
C VAL A 34 -4.44 -9.01 9.82
N THR A 35 -4.27 -8.49 8.61
CA THR A 35 -3.08 -8.69 7.80
C THR A 35 -2.42 -7.34 7.57
N VAL A 36 -1.17 -7.21 8.00
CA VAL A 36 -0.36 -6.03 7.72
C VAL A 36 0.35 -6.25 6.39
N ILE A 37 0.18 -5.32 5.46
CA ILE A 37 0.86 -5.35 4.16
C ILE A 37 1.94 -4.26 4.19
N PRO A 38 3.23 -4.62 4.23
CA PRO A 38 4.29 -3.63 4.31
C PRO A 38 4.36 -2.81 3.02
N PHE A 39 4.43 -1.48 3.17
CA PHE A 39 4.63 -0.54 2.05
C PHE A 39 5.86 -0.91 1.18
N SER A 40 6.94 -1.37 1.81
CA SER A 40 8.18 -1.75 1.13
C SER A 40 7.95 -2.87 0.11
N GLU A 41 7.18 -3.89 0.47
CA GLU A 41 6.91 -5.03 -0.41
C GLU A 41 6.05 -4.63 -1.60
N ILE A 42 5.07 -3.75 -1.41
CA ILE A 42 4.29 -3.22 -2.53
C ILE A 42 5.20 -2.44 -3.48
N LYS A 43 6.11 -1.61 -2.96
CA LYS A 43 7.00 -0.78 -3.79
C LYS A 43 7.99 -1.62 -4.60
N THR A 44 8.46 -2.75 -4.07
CA THR A 44 9.39 -3.66 -4.77
C THR A 44 8.68 -4.59 -5.74
N SER A 45 7.49 -5.10 -5.40
CA SER A 45 6.74 -6.06 -6.22
C SER A 45 5.90 -5.41 -7.32
N LEU A 46 5.28 -4.24 -7.07
CA LEU A 46 4.40 -3.55 -8.00
C LEU A 46 5.13 -2.40 -8.71
N THR A 47 6.10 -2.74 -9.54
CA THR A 47 6.86 -1.79 -10.38
C THR A 47 6.16 -1.52 -11.71
N THR A 48 4.92 -1.04 -11.65
CA THR A 48 4.18 -0.65 -12.87
C THR A 48 4.76 0.64 -13.42
N THR A 49 5.12 0.66 -14.70
CA THR A 49 5.65 1.88 -15.33
C THR A 49 4.56 2.93 -15.52
N LYS A 50 4.95 4.20 -15.44
CA LYS A 50 4.03 5.31 -15.75
C LYS A 50 3.48 5.20 -17.18
N GLU A 51 4.30 4.75 -18.11
CA GLU A 51 3.93 4.54 -19.51
C GLU A 51 2.82 3.51 -19.64
N TRP A 52 2.92 2.37 -18.96
CA TRP A 52 1.86 1.35 -18.97
C TRP A 52 0.58 1.90 -18.33
N ARG A 53 0.69 2.60 -17.19
CA ARG A 53 -0.47 3.21 -16.51
C ARG A 53 -1.23 4.16 -17.43
N VAL A 54 -0.53 4.97 -18.23
CA VAL A 54 -1.15 5.94 -19.13
C VAL A 54 -1.65 5.29 -20.42
N SER A 55 -0.84 4.45 -21.07
CA SER A 55 -1.12 3.92 -22.41
C SER A 55 -2.05 2.70 -22.42
N VAL A 56 -2.02 1.88 -21.36
CA VAL A 56 -2.81 0.63 -21.27
C VAL A 56 -4.01 0.82 -20.36
N LEU A 57 -3.79 1.06 -19.07
CA LEU A 57 -4.89 1.22 -18.12
C LEU A 57 -5.67 2.51 -18.38
N GLY A 58 -4.95 3.62 -18.58
CA GLY A 58 -5.51 4.96 -18.79
C GLY A 58 -6.29 5.15 -20.08
N SER A 59 -6.08 4.27 -21.08
CA SER A 59 -6.77 4.33 -22.37
C SER A 59 -8.11 3.61 -22.40
N ILE A 60 -8.47 2.88 -21.34
CA ILE A 60 -9.76 2.19 -21.23
C ILE A 60 -10.90 3.23 -21.28
N PRO A 61 -11.83 3.17 -22.25
CA PRO A 61 -12.81 4.22 -22.50
C PRO A 61 -14.02 4.12 -21.55
N THR A 62 -13.78 4.32 -20.26
CA THR A 62 -14.81 4.29 -19.20
C THR A 62 -14.83 5.58 -18.41
N LYS A 63 -15.99 5.93 -17.86
CA LYS A 63 -16.15 7.13 -17.01
C LYS A 63 -15.25 7.06 -15.76
N THR A 64 -15.11 5.88 -15.16
CA THR A 64 -14.23 5.65 -14.02
C THR A 64 -12.77 5.97 -14.37
N MET A 65 -12.28 5.52 -15.52
CA MET A 65 -10.90 5.77 -15.92
C MET A 65 -10.65 7.26 -16.24
N GLN A 66 -11.62 7.93 -16.87
CA GLN A 66 -11.53 9.38 -17.11
C GLN A 66 -11.35 10.16 -15.80
N VAL A 67 -12.13 9.81 -14.78
CA VAL A 67 -12.08 10.43 -13.45
C VAL A 67 -10.76 10.08 -12.74
N LEU A 68 -10.33 8.83 -12.79
CA LEU A 68 -9.07 8.40 -12.18
C LEU A 68 -7.86 9.12 -12.79
N ASN A 69 -7.83 9.24 -14.13
CA ASN A 69 -6.78 9.98 -14.83
C ASN A 69 -6.72 11.46 -14.41
N GLU A 70 -7.87 12.08 -14.10
CA GLU A 70 -7.93 13.47 -13.63
C GLU A 70 -7.37 13.64 -12.21
N TYR A 71 -7.78 12.78 -11.27
CA TYR A 71 -7.30 12.81 -9.89
C TYR A 71 -5.81 12.49 -9.76
N GLU A 72 -5.33 11.50 -10.51
CA GLU A 72 -3.94 11.07 -10.45
C GLU A 72 -2.98 11.99 -11.22
N ARG A 73 -3.48 13.00 -11.95
CA ARG A 73 -2.64 13.91 -12.74
C ARG A 73 -1.56 14.58 -11.89
N ILE A 74 -1.89 14.97 -10.65
CA ILE A 74 -0.94 15.66 -9.76
C ILE A 74 0.04 14.65 -9.16
N SER A 75 -0.45 13.54 -8.59
CA SER A 75 0.40 12.52 -7.93
C SER A 75 1.32 11.79 -8.91
N SER A 76 0.90 11.61 -10.17
CA SER A 76 1.71 10.97 -11.22
C SER A 76 2.72 11.90 -11.89
N ALA A 77 2.62 13.23 -11.73
CA ALA A 77 3.50 14.18 -12.43
C ALA A 77 4.98 13.95 -12.08
N ASN A 78 5.28 13.73 -10.80
CA ASN A 78 6.64 13.60 -10.27
C ASN A 78 7.09 12.15 -10.06
N SER A 79 6.29 11.15 -10.45
CA SER A 79 6.64 9.74 -10.29
C SER A 79 7.03 9.10 -11.62
N THR A 80 8.05 8.24 -11.60
CA THR A 80 8.43 7.38 -12.74
C THR A 80 7.68 6.05 -12.75
N HIS A 81 7.12 5.67 -11.60
CA HIS A 81 6.37 4.43 -11.42
C HIS A 81 4.98 4.73 -10.88
N TRP A 82 4.02 3.87 -11.21
CA TRP A 82 2.70 3.93 -10.63
C TRP A 82 2.58 2.89 -9.53
N VAL A 83 2.50 3.36 -8.28
CA VAL A 83 2.39 2.52 -7.09
C VAL A 83 1.06 2.82 -6.43
N MET A 84 0.21 1.80 -6.30
CA MET A 84 -1.14 1.91 -5.76
C MET A 84 -1.27 1.04 -4.52
N LEU A 85 -1.03 1.64 -3.35
CA LEU A 85 -1.02 0.92 -2.08
C LEU A 85 -2.40 0.33 -1.76
N ASP A 86 -3.44 1.16 -1.73
CA ASP A 86 -4.77 0.70 -1.32
C ASP A 86 -5.38 -0.31 -2.31
N PRO A 87 -5.28 -0.12 -3.65
CA PRO A 87 -5.67 -1.16 -4.58
C PRO A 87 -4.86 -2.46 -4.47
N ALA A 88 -3.58 -2.40 -4.10
CA ALA A 88 -2.80 -3.61 -3.83
C ALA A 88 -3.36 -4.36 -2.62
N VAL A 89 -3.67 -3.64 -1.53
CA VAL A 89 -4.33 -4.20 -0.34
C VAL A 89 -5.66 -4.85 -0.70
N MET A 90 -6.51 -4.16 -1.47
CA MET A 90 -7.80 -4.70 -1.91
C MET A 90 -7.64 -5.93 -2.81
N SER A 91 -6.65 -5.93 -3.70
CA SER A 91 -6.38 -7.08 -4.58
C SER A 91 -6.00 -8.31 -3.77
N ILE A 92 -5.13 -8.15 -2.76
CA ILE A 92 -4.73 -9.21 -1.82
C ILE A 92 -5.93 -9.70 -1.00
N ALA A 93 -6.79 -8.78 -0.55
CA ALA A 93 -8.00 -9.14 0.19
C ALA A 93 -9.00 -9.95 -0.65
N MET A 94 -9.08 -9.69 -1.96
CA MET A 94 -9.94 -10.41 -2.89
C MET A 94 -9.35 -11.73 -3.40
N ALA A 95 -8.04 -11.78 -3.61
CA ALA A 95 -7.33 -12.88 -4.25
C ALA A 95 -6.07 -13.22 -3.44
N ARG A 96 -6.21 -14.14 -2.49
CA ARG A 96 -5.12 -14.55 -1.58
C ARG A 96 -4.01 -15.32 -2.28
N ASP A 97 -4.27 -15.89 -3.45
CA ASP A 97 -3.29 -16.57 -4.31
C ASP A 97 -2.24 -15.62 -4.91
N LEU A 98 -2.46 -14.30 -4.83
CA LEU A 98 -1.45 -13.29 -5.14
C LEU A 98 -0.33 -13.20 -4.09
N VAL A 99 -0.52 -13.80 -2.90
CA VAL A 99 0.45 -13.73 -1.80
C VAL A 99 1.39 -14.92 -1.86
N GLU A 100 2.67 -14.65 -2.11
CA GLU A 100 3.72 -15.68 -2.17
C GLU A 100 4.14 -16.15 -0.77
N GLU A 101 4.19 -15.25 0.21
CA GLU A 101 4.66 -15.54 1.56
C GLU A 101 3.85 -14.78 2.62
N ILE A 102 3.54 -15.46 3.73
CA ILE A 102 2.93 -14.86 4.92
C ILE A 102 3.89 -15.05 6.10
N LYS A 103 4.19 -13.96 6.81
CA LYS A 103 5.00 -13.98 8.03
C LYS A 103 4.18 -13.50 9.21
N TYR A 104 4.36 -14.15 10.36
CA TYR A 104 3.83 -13.69 11.63
C TYR A 104 4.88 -12.85 12.34
N SER A 105 4.59 -11.57 12.52
CA SER A 105 5.45 -10.62 13.21
C SER A 105 4.63 -9.70 14.11
N ASN A 106 5.27 -9.20 15.18
CA ASN A 106 4.69 -8.13 15.98
C ASN A 106 4.98 -6.79 15.28
N ASN A 107 3.93 -6.17 14.75
CA ASN A 107 4.01 -4.88 14.05
C ASN A 107 3.52 -3.71 14.91
N SER A 108 3.45 -3.86 16.23
CA SER A 108 3.03 -2.79 17.15
C SER A 108 4.07 -1.65 17.19
N ILE A 109 3.59 -0.46 17.52
CA ILE A 109 4.42 0.69 17.88
C ILE A 109 4.47 0.87 19.40
N ILE A 110 5.39 1.70 19.89
CA ILE A 110 5.46 2.13 21.29
C ILE A 110 5.01 3.59 21.31
N LEU A 111 4.03 3.90 22.15
CA LEU A 111 3.57 5.27 22.40
C LEU A 111 4.38 5.87 23.56
N CYS A 112 4.59 7.19 23.53
CA CYS A 112 5.32 7.95 24.54
C CYS A 112 4.41 8.43 25.67
#